data_AF-D8P6V8-F1
#
_entry.id   AF-D8P6V8-F1
#
_cell.length_a   1.000
_cell.length_b   1.000
_cell.length_c   1.000
_cell.angle_alpha   90.00
_cell.angle_beta   90.00
_cell.angle_gamma   90.00
#
_symmetry.space_group_name_H-M   'P 1'
#
loop_
_entity.id
_entity.type
_entity.pdbx_description
1 polymer ?
#
loop_
_entity_poly.entity_id
_entity_poly.type
_entity_poly.pdbx_seq_one_letter_code
_entity_poly.pdbx_strand_id
1 'polypeptide(L)'
;MPGTGKTATATASFAAPIEADIATVTGLGAQTFEGQSYTALDVRNRIDQVLNSDQHHTLYMLPNAPYLPAGAITFPSAGDADPQQRYAYTYAAMTLEQLRSAILSGKATFSPLVVPALQPVVPTVADFKLNTPVTLTMFEKRAGGTDPMGSSFNSRYIKELTLTYAGRESVTAGSTTYGQACRMNLSVRRTNFNALPFSIEALRNATLWFAPNVGLVKVSMDGLDAAIVPAAN
;
A
#
# COMPACT_ATOMS: atom_id res chain seq x y z
N MET A 1 9.76 5.47 -6.55
CA MET A 1 10.07 4.06 -6.28
C MET A 1 11.57 3.98 -6.26
N PRO A 2 12.21 3.40 -5.24
CA PRO A 2 13.64 3.13 -5.33
C PRO A 2 13.94 2.45 -6.66
N GLY A 3 14.98 2.92 -7.37
CA GLY A 3 15.44 2.28 -8.60
C GLY A 3 15.85 0.82 -8.34
N THR A 4 15.97 0.01 -9.39
CA THR A 4 16.42 -1.39 -9.26
C THR A 4 17.76 -1.46 -8.52
N GLY A 5 17.83 -2.32 -7.50
CA GLY A 5 19.01 -2.47 -6.64
C GLY A 5 19.24 -1.32 -5.66
N LYS A 6 18.37 -0.30 -5.65
CA LYS A 6 18.41 0.78 -4.66
C LYS A 6 17.57 0.40 -3.46
N THR A 7 18.23 0.34 -2.32
CA THR A 7 17.58 0.20 -1.02
C THR A 7 17.33 1.57 -0.41
N ALA A 8 16.21 1.69 0.27
CA ALA A 8 15.82 2.82 1.08
C ALA A 8 15.46 2.32 2.48
N THR A 9 16.12 2.86 3.48
CA THR A 9 15.87 2.45 4.87
C THR A 9 14.90 3.44 5.52
N ALA A 10 13.66 3.02 5.72
CA ALA A 10 12.70 3.77 6.51
C ALA A 10 12.68 3.20 7.94
N THR A 11 13.17 3.96 8.92
CA THR A 11 12.92 3.64 10.33
C THR A 11 11.52 4.11 10.68
N ALA A 12 10.52 3.31 10.32
CA ALA A 12 9.13 3.57 10.63
C ALA A 12 8.38 2.27 10.85
N SER A 13 7.41 2.28 11.76
CA SER A 13 6.48 1.18 12.07
C SER A 13 5.47 0.85 10.95
N PHE A 14 5.59 1.43 9.74
CA PHE A 14 4.62 1.22 8.66
C PHE A 14 5.14 1.59 7.25
N ALA A 15 4.66 0.90 6.20
CA ALA A 15 4.87 1.23 4.79
C ALA A 15 3.55 1.34 4.03
N ALA A 16 2.98 2.55 3.95
CA ALA A 16 1.66 2.78 3.37
C ALA A 16 1.49 2.26 1.93
N PRO A 17 0.34 1.64 1.57
CA PRO A 17 -0.86 1.35 2.37
C PRO A 17 -0.83 0.01 3.16
N ILE A 18 0.35 -0.62 3.26
CA ILE A 18 0.55 -1.95 3.86
C ILE A 18 1.13 -1.80 5.28
N GLU A 19 0.66 -2.63 6.21
CA GLU A 19 1.12 -2.60 7.60
C GLU A 19 2.48 -3.30 7.69
N ALA A 20 3.54 -2.60 8.12
CA ALA A 20 4.93 -3.06 8.00
C ALA A 20 5.87 -2.38 9.02
N ASP A 21 6.28 -3.07 10.09
CA ASP A 21 7.09 -2.52 11.18
C ASP A 21 8.61 -2.55 10.92
N ILE A 22 9.25 -1.37 10.90
CA ILE A 22 10.65 -1.12 10.50
C ILE A 22 10.92 -1.65 9.09
N ALA A 23 10.52 -0.87 8.09
CA ALA A 23 10.60 -1.25 6.68
C ALA A 23 11.92 -0.79 6.02
N THR A 24 12.82 -1.73 5.71
CA THR A 24 13.80 -1.50 4.64
C THR A 24 13.11 -1.80 3.32
N VAL A 25 13.02 -0.81 2.43
CA VAL A 25 12.34 -0.91 1.13
C VAL A 25 13.38 -0.93 0.01
N THR A 26 13.50 -2.02 -0.73
CA THR A 26 14.45 -2.17 -1.84
C THR A 26 13.73 -2.30 -3.17
N GLY A 27 14.15 -1.54 -4.19
CA GLY A 27 13.65 -1.69 -5.55
C GLY A 27 14.15 -2.97 -6.18
N LEU A 28 13.24 -3.87 -6.56
CA LEU A 28 13.57 -5.14 -7.22
C LEU A 28 13.52 -5.08 -8.75
N GLY A 29 13.14 -3.93 -9.30
CA GLY A 29 12.90 -3.81 -10.75
C GLY A 29 11.62 -4.53 -11.17
N ALA A 30 11.57 -4.97 -12.43
CA ALA A 30 10.41 -5.67 -12.96
C ALA A 30 10.36 -7.12 -12.46
N GLN A 31 9.22 -7.53 -11.92
CA GLN A 31 8.94 -8.88 -11.42
C GLN A 31 7.58 -9.35 -11.94
N THR A 32 7.38 -10.66 -12.04
CA THR A 32 6.11 -11.24 -12.48
C THR A 32 5.22 -11.58 -11.28
N PHE A 33 3.95 -11.18 -11.35
CA PHE A 33 2.91 -11.51 -10.36
C PHE A 33 1.60 -11.81 -11.08
N GLU A 34 1.00 -12.97 -10.78
CA GLU A 34 -0.24 -13.44 -11.42
C GLU A 34 -0.21 -13.34 -12.95
N GLY A 35 0.93 -13.66 -13.57
CA GLY A 35 1.13 -13.65 -15.02
C GLY A 35 1.36 -12.26 -15.65
N GLN A 36 1.46 -11.20 -14.85
CA GLN A 36 1.70 -9.82 -15.32
C GLN A 36 3.01 -9.27 -14.75
N SER A 37 3.67 -8.39 -15.50
CA SER A 37 4.91 -7.75 -15.06
C SER A 37 4.62 -6.44 -14.32
N TYR A 38 5.23 -6.27 -13.14
CA TYR A 38 5.12 -5.08 -12.31
C TYR A 38 6.48 -4.63 -11.81
N THR A 39 6.66 -3.33 -11.59
CA THR A 39 7.76 -2.88 -10.73
C THR A 39 7.50 -3.34 -9.31
N ALA A 40 8.49 -4.01 -8.71
CA ALA A 40 8.35 -4.58 -7.38
C ALA A 40 9.31 -3.96 -6.36
N LEU A 41 8.90 -4.06 -5.10
CA LEU A 41 9.66 -3.67 -3.92
C LEU A 41 9.80 -4.87 -2.99
N ASP A 42 10.99 -5.09 -2.45
CA ASP A 42 11.18 -5.88 -1.24
C ASP A 42 10.99 -4.96 -0.05
N VAL A 43 10.08 -5.31 0.84
CA VAL A 43 9.78 -4.59 2.08
C VAL A 43 10.08 -5.52 3.22
N ARG A 44 11.18 -5.26 3.92
CA ARG A 44 11.60 -6.06 5.08
C ARG A 44 11.18 -5.38 6.36
N ASN A 45 10.38 -6.08 7.15
CA ASN A 45 9.98 -5.66 8.49
C ASN A 45 10.93 -6.32 9.50
N ARG A 46 11.44 -5.55 10.45
CA ARG A 46 12.44 -6.02 11.43
C ARG A 46 11.84 -6.46 12.78
N ILE A 47 10.57 -6.16 13.04
CA ILE A 47 9.79 -6.38 14.29
C ILE A 47 10.48 -6.09 15.65
N ASP A 48 9.74 -5.30 16.44
CA ASP A 48 9.84 -4.96 17.86
C ASP A 48 10.49 -6.00 18.81
N GLN A 49 11.24 -5.50 19.80
CA GLN A 49 12.17 -6.16 20.73
C GLN A 49 11.55 -7.24 21.66
N VAL A 50 10.27 -7.58 21.47
CA VAL A 50 9.52 -8.50 22.35
C VAL A 50 9.14 -9.82 21.65
N LEU A 51 8.95 -9.83 20.32
CA LEU A 51 8.47 -11.02 19.57
C LEU A 51 9.43 -11.55 18.49
N ASN A 52 10.43 -10.76 18.07
CA ASN A 52 11.56 -11.19 17.23
C ASN A 52 11.20 -12.01 15.96
N SER A 53 10.33 -11.51 15.09
CA SER A 53 9.95 -12.18 13.84
C SER A 53 10.16 -11.28 12.62
N ASP A 54 11.09 -11.64 11.72
CA ASP A 54 11.43 -10.83 10.55
C ASP A 54 10.53 -11.17 9.34
N GLN A 55 9.30 -10.65 9.24
CA GLN A 55 8.54 -10.83 8.00
C GLN A 55 9.10 -9.97 6.87
N HIS A 56 9.09 -10.47 5.64
CA HIS A 56 9.33 -9.65 4.47
C HIS A 56 8.23 -9.82 3.43
N HIS A 57 8.04 -8.79 2.61
CA HIS A 57 6.99 -8.73 1.63
C HIS A 57 7.54 -8.27 0.29
N THR A 58 7.14 -8.93 -0.79
CA THR A 58 7.30 -8.36 -2.12
C THR A 58 6.04 -7.60 -2.48
N LEU A 59 6.12 -6.29 -2.67
CA LEU A 59 5.02 -5.46 -3.16
C LEU A 59 5.15 -5.27 -4.66
N TYR A 60 4.07 -5.49 -5.40
CA TYR A 60 4.01 -5.28 -6.85
C TYR A 60 3.21 -4.02 -7.10
N MET A 61 3.78 -3.02 -7.74
CA MET A 61 3.15 -1.70 -7.88
C MET A 61 2.46 -1.52 -9.22
N LEU A 62 1.32 -0.82 -9.20
CA LEU A 62 0.59 -0.49 -10.42
C LEU A 62 1.44 0.44 -11.32
N PRO A 63 1.57 0.15 -12.63
CA PRO A 63 2.45 0.92 -13.52
C PRO A 63 2.08 2.41 -13.62
N ASN A 64 0.78 2.72 -13.64
CA ASN A 64 0.28 4.09 -13.79
C ASN A 64 -0.07 4.75 -12.43
N ALA A 65 0.12 4.02 -11.33
CA ALA A 65 -0.14 4.48 -9.97
C ALA A 65 0.87 3.84 -9.00
N PRO A 66 2.16 4.23 -9.04
CA PRO A 66 3.21 3.59 -8.26
C PRO A 66 3.12 3.84 -6.74
N TYR A 67 2.06 4.49 -6.28
CA TYR A 67 1.67 4.68 -4.87
C TYR A 67 0.60 3.67 -4.42
N LEU A 68 0.09 2.82 -5.32
CA LEU A 68 -0.87 1.75 -5.06
C LEU A 68 -0.28 0.40 -5.46
N PRO A 69 -0.25 -0.61 -4.56
CA PRO A 69 0.14 -1.96 -4.93
C PRO A 69 -0.94 -2.65 -5.79
N ALA A 70 -0.53 -3.32 -6.85
CA ALA A 70 -1.34 -4.31 -7.57
C ALA A 70 -1.48 -5.61 -6.77
N GLY A 71 -0.48 -5.94 -5.96
CA GLY A 71 -0.48 -7.12 -5.12
C GLY A 71 0.69 -7.17 -4.16
N ALA A 72 0.69 -8.18 -3.31
CA ALA A 72 1.78 -8.46 -2.40
C ALA A 72 1.98 -9.97 -2.23
N ILE A 73 3.22 -10.37 -1.94
CA ILE A 73 3.54 -11.69 -1.41
C ILE A 73 4.16 -11.49 -0.03
N THR A 74 3.68 -12.22 0.96
CA THR A 74 4.25 -12.26 2.31
C THR A 74 5.03 -13.55 2.50
N PHE A 75 6.21 -13.41 3.07
CA PHE A 75 7.10 -14.50 3.42
C PHE A 75 7.24 -14.59 4.95
N PRO A 76 7.39 -15.79 5.51
CA PRO A 76 7.33 -15.99 6.96
C PRO A 76 8.57 -15.45 7.69
N SER A 77 9.75 -15.45 7.05
CA SER A 77 10.98 -14.86 7.58
C SER A 77 11.85 -14.21 6.49
N ALA A 78 12.82 -13.38 6.87
CA ALA A 78 13.76 -12.75 5.94
C ALA A 78 14.71 -13.79 5.30
N GLY A 79 14.67 -13.90 3.98
CA GLY A 79 15.48 -14.87 3.21
C GLY A 79 14.72 -16.11 2.77
N ASP A 80 13.48 -16.29 3.23
CA ASP A 80 12.60 -17.33 2.69
C ASP A 80 12.19 -17.03 1.25
N ALA A 81 12.32 -18.02 0.37
CA ALA A 81 11.82 -17.94 -1.00
C ALA A 81 10.38 -18.47 -1.13
N ASP A 82 9.87 -19.14 -0.10
CA ASP A 82 8.57 -19.80 -0.13
C ASP A 82 7.46 -18.83 0.34
N PRO A 83 6.50 -18.49 -0.54
CA PRO A 83 5.44 -17.56 -0.19
C PRO A 83 4.54 -18.18 0.89
N GLN A 84 4.33 -17.46 1.99
CA GLN A 84 3.30 -17.84 2.95
C GLN A 84 1.92 -17.50 2.38
N GLN A 85 1.80 -16.27 1.86
CA GLN A 85 0.53 -15.73 1.39
C GLN A 85 0.73 -14.80 0.20
N ARG A 86 -0.26 -14.79 -0.70
CA ARG A 86 -0.34 -13.88 -1.83
C ARG A 86 -1.62 -13.09 -1.79
N TYR A 87 -1.52 -11.84 -2.20
CA TYR A 87 -2.61 -10.87 -2.20
C TYR A 87 -2.70 -10.18 -3.56
N ALA A 88 -3.89 -10.17 -4.16
CA ALA A 88 -4.18 -9.34 -5.32
C ALA A 88 -5.15 -8.24 -4.91
N TYR A 89 -4.78 -6.99 -5.21
CA TYR A 89 -5.54 -5.81 -4.80
C TYR A 89 -6.38 -5.26 -5.94
N THR A 90 -7.58 -4.80 -5.60
CA THR A 90 -8.47 -4.09 -6.51
C THR A 90 -9.00 -2.85 -5.80
N TYR A 91 -9.13 -1.76 -6.54
CA TYR A 91 -9.52 -0.47 -6.00
C TYR A 91 -10.84 -0.01 -6.62
N ALA A 92 -11.69 0.62 -5.83
CA ALA A 92 -12.86 1.34 -6.33
C ALA A 92 -12.98 2.72 -5.68
N ALA A 93 -13.50 3.68 -6.44
CA ALA A 93 -13.80 5.03 -5.96
C ALA A 93 -15.06 5.00 -5.09
N MET A 94 -14.91 4.54 -3.86
CA MET A 94 -15.98 4.48 -2.88
C MET A 94 -15.42 4.56 -1.46
N THR A 95 -16.28 4.96 -0.53
CA THR A 95 -16.02 4.94 0.91
C THR A 95 -16.46 3.62 1.56
N LEU A 96 -15.96 3.34 2.76
CA LEU A 96 -16.44 2.23 3.58
C LEU A 96 -17.91 2.38 3.95
N GLU A 97 -18.40 3.60 4.14
CA GLU A 97 -19.83 3.88 4.36
C GLU A 97 -20.69 3.50 3.15
N GLN A 98 -20.22 3.80 1.93
CA GLN A 98 -20.90 3.39 0.70
C GLN A 98 -20.87 1.88 0.53
N LEU A 99 -19.75 1.22 0.82
CA LEU A 99 -19.65 -0.23 0.83
C LEU A 99 -20.65 -0.85 1.83
N ARG A 100 -20.70 -0.34 3.07
CA ARG A 100 -21.66 -0.75 4.10
C ARG A 100 -23.10 -0.63 3.59
N SER A 101 -23.42 0.49 2.97
CA SER A 101 -24.76 0.74 2.42
C SER A 101 -25.11 -0.22 1.27
N ALA A 102 -24.13 -0.56 0.42
CA ALA A 102 -24.29 -1.56 -0.64
C ALA A 102 -24.56 -2.96 -0.07
N ILE A 103 -23.87 -3.34 1.01
CA ILE A 103 -24.10 -4.63 1.70
C ILE A 103 -25.50 -4.67 2.32
N LEU A 104 -25.88 -3.63 3.07
CA LEU A 104 -27.19 -3.54 3.72
C LEU A 104 -28.36 -3.52 2.73
N SER A 105 -28.13 -3.02 1.51
CA SER A 105 -29.12 -3.01 0.43
C SER A 105 -29.08 -4.25 -0.49
N GLY A 106 -28.24 -5.25 -0.18
CA GLY A 106 -28.10 -6.47 -0.97
C GLY A 106 -27.37 -6.30 -2.31
N LYS A 107 -26.75 -5.14 -2.56
CA LYS A 107 -25.94 -4.86 -3.75
C LYS A 107 -24.51 -5.41 -3.67
N ALA A 108 -24.10 -5.92 -2.50
CA ALA A 108 -22.86 -6.65 -2.27
C ALA A 108 -23.09 -7.76 -1.23
N THR A 109 -22.39 -8.88 -1.33
CA THR A 109 -22.48 -9.98 -0.36
C THR A 109 -21.36 -9.90 0.67
N PHE A 110 -21.61 -10.41 1.87
CA PHE A 110 -20.70 -10.28 3.02
C PHE A 110 -19.83 -11.53 3.25
N SER A 111 -20.26 -12.73 2.85
CA SER A 111 -19.46 -13.95 3.02
C SER A 111 -19.77 -14.99 1.93
N PRO A 112 -18.92 -15.11 0.89
CA PRO A 112 -17.73 -14.31 0.64
C PRO A 112 -18.07 -12.87 0.18
N LEU A 113 -17.09 -11.96 0.26
CA LEU A 113 -17.28 -10.60 -0.25
C LEU A 113 -17.32 -10.61 -1.78
N VAL A 114 -18.49 -10.30 -2.33
CA VAL A 114 -18.69 -10.07 -3.76
C VAL A 114 -19.31 -8.70 -3.92
N VAL A 115 -18.71 -7.87 -4.78
CA VAL A 115 -19.20 -6.52 -5.09
C VAL A 115 -19.48 -6.48 -6.60
N PRO A 116 -20.68 -6.90 -7.05
CA PRO A 116 -21.00 -7.01 -8.48
C PRO A 116 -20.90 -5.69 -9.26
N ALA A 117 -21.19 -4.56 -8.59
CA ALA A 117 -21.13 -3.22 -9.19
C ALA A 117 -19.72 -2.59 -9.15
N LEU A 118 -18.70 -3.34 -8.69
CA LEU A 118 -17.33 -2.82 -8.62
C LEU A 118 -16.81 -2.56 -10.02
N GLN A 119 -16.65 -1.29 -10.36
CA GLN A 119 -15.82 -0.86 -11.49
C GLN A 119 -14.44 -0.55 -10.94
N PRO A 120 -13.42 -1.39 -11.21
CA PRO A 120 -12.07 -1.13 -10.77
C PRO A 120 -11.61 0.23 -11.29
N VAL A 121 -11.02 1.04 -10.42
CA VAL A 121 -10.44 2.32 -10.80
C VAL A 121 -9.05 2.45 -10.22
N VAL A 122 -8.13 2.93 -11.05
CA VAL A 122 -6.79 3.30 -10.62
C VAL A 122 -6.65 4.78 -10.99
N PRO A 123 -6.58 5.69 -10.00
CA PRO A 123 -6.41 7.10 -10.32
C PRO A 123 -5.12 7.34 -11.08
N THR A 124 -5.21 8.23 -12.05
CA THR A 124 -4.07 8.78 -12.75
C THR A 124 -3.56 10.01 -12.02
N VAL A 125 -2.35 10.47 -12.36
CA VAL A 125 -1.80 11.71 -11.82
C VAL A 125 -2.73 12.92 -12.09
N ALA A 126 -3.50 12.89 -13.19
CA ALA A 126 -4.42 13.97 -13.55
C ALA A 126 -5.64 14.10 -12.60
N ASP A 127 -5.97 13.03 -11.87
CA ASP A 127 -7.07 13.05 -10.90
C ASP A 127 -6.71 13.83 -9.63
N PHE A 128 -5.42 14.05 -9.38
CA PHE A 128 -4.92 14.75 -8.20
C PHE A 128 -4.83 16.26 -8.42
N LYS A 129 -5.93 16.94 -8.11
CA LYS A 129 -5.96 18.40 -7.99
C LYS A 129 -5.46 18.85 -6.62
N LEU A 130 -4.89 20.05 -6.55
CA LEU A 130 -4.37 20.62 -5.31
C LEU A 130 -5.45 20.63 -4.23
N ASN A 131 -5.11 20.08 -3.06
CA ASN A 131 -5.96 19.96 -1.86
C ASN A 131 -7.33 19.30 -2.12
N THR A 132 -7.45 18.50 -3.18
CA THR A 132 -8.67 17.75 -3.48
C THR A 132 -8.47 16.29 -3.12
N PRO A 133 -9.29 15.72 -2.21
CA PRO A 133 -9.16 14.33 -1.80
C PRO A 133 -9.67 13.39 -2.90
N VAL A 134 -8.93 12.30 -3.10
CA VAL A 134 -9.31 11.14 -3.90
C VAL A 134 -9.43 9.95 -2.95
N THR A 135 -10.64 9.42 -2.82
CA THR A 135 -10.93 8.30 -1.91
C THR A 135 -11.11 7.00 -2.68
N LEU A 136 -10.43 5.96 -2.22
CA LEU A 136 -10.47 4.61 -2.77
C LEU A 136 -10.73 3.60 -1.67
N THR A 137 -11.55 2.59 -1.94
CA THR A 137 -11.59 1.37 -1.14
C THR A 137 -10.72 0.31 -1.81
N MET A 138 -9.80 -0.26 -1.04
CA MET A 138 -8.91 -1.35 -1.44
C MET A 138 -9.48 -2.69 -0.97
N PHE A 139 -9.79 -3.54 -1.94
CA PHE A 139 -10.26 -4.91 -1.76
C PHE A 139 -9.11 -5.87 -2.03
N GLU A 140 -9.02 -6.95 -1.26
CA GLU A 140 -7.99 -7.98 -1.44
C GLU A 140 -8.60 -9.36 -1.70
N LYS A 141 -8.02 -10.04 -2.69
CA LYS A 141 -8.11 -11.48 -2.85
C LYS A 141 -6.87 -12.09 -2.22
N ARG A 142 -7.02 -13.27 -1.62
CA ARG A 142 -5.96 -13.93 -0.86
C ARG A 142 -5.85 -15.40 -1.27
N ALA A 143 -4.62 -15.88 -1.38
CA ALA A 143 -4.29 -17.29 -1.56
C ALA A 143 -3.11 -17.69 -0.67
N GLY A 144 -3.09 -18.94 -0.20
CA GLY A 144 -1.96 -19.51 0.52
C GLY A 144 -0.93 -20.08 -0.46
N GLY A 145 0.36 -19.92 -0.17
CA GLY A 145 1.43 -20.54 -0.96
C GLY A 145 1.25 -20.41 -2.47
N THR A 146 1.18 -21.54 -3.17
CA THR A 146 1.02 -21.66 -4.63
C THR A 146 -0.43 -21.90 -5.06
N ASP A 147 -1.41 -21.85 -4.15
CA ASP A 147 -2.83 -22.11 -4.45
C ASP A 147 -3.40 -21.11 -5.46
N PRO A 148 -4.34 -21.49 -6.33
CA PRO A 148 -4.94 -20.54 -7.26
C PRO A 148 -5.61 -19.36 -6.53
N MET A 149 -5.49 -18.16 -7.11
CA MET A 149 -6.13 -16.97 -6.55
C MET A 149 -7.64 -17.14 -6.51
N GLY A 150 -8.25 -16.89 -5.34
CA GLY A 150 -9.70 -16.99 -5.16
C GLY A 150 -10.50 -16.07 -6.08
N SER A 151 -11.71 -16.47 -6.44
CA SER A 151 -12.61 -15.66 -7.28
C SER A 151 -13.23 -14.49 -6.50
N SER A 152 -13.42 -14.64 -5.20
CA SER A 152 -14.01 -13.63 -4.30
C SER A 152 -12.96 -12.89 -3.47
N PHE A 153 -13.32 -11.71 -2.97
CA PHE A 153 -12.50 -11.02 -1.98
C PHE A 153 -12.58 -11.76 -0.64
N ASN A 154 -11.44 -11.88 0.02
CA ASN A 154 -11.31 -12.61 1.28
C ASN A 154 -10.39 -11.83 2.22
N SER A 155 -10.94 -10.71 2.71
CA SER A 155 -10.23 -9.82 3.61
C SER A 155 -10.86 -9.82 4.99
N ARG A 156 -10.03 -9.97 6.00
CA ARG A 156 -10.42 -9.62 7.37
C ARG A 156 -10.59 -8.11 7.52
N TYR A 157 -9.83 -7.30 6.78
CA TYR A 157 -9.81 -5.85 6.89
C TYR A 157 -9.86 -5.16 5.53
N ILE A 158 -10.98 -4.50 5.23
CA ILE A 158 -11.08 -3.67 4.03
C ILE A 158 -10.57 -2.27 4.37
N LYS A 159 -9.69 -1.74 3.53
CA LYS A 159 -9.07 -0.44 3.75
C LYS A 159 -9.69 0.62 2.84
N GLU A 160 -9.92 1.80 3.38
CA GLU A 160 -10.17 3.02 2.62
C GLU A 160 -8.93 3.90 2.69
N LEU A 161 -8.52 4.39 1.52
CA LEU A 161 -7.40 5.26 1.30
C LEU A 161 -7.94 6.60 0.84
N THR A 162 -7.63 7.68 1.54
CA THR A 162 -7.89 9.05 1.09
C THR A 162 -6.58 9.73 0.78
N LEU A 163 -6.31 9.95 -0.50
CA LEU A 163 -5.08 10.54 -1.03
C LEU A 163 -5.36 12.00 -1.39
N THR A 164 -4.53 12.93 -0.93
CA THR A 164 -4.69 14.37 -1.21
C THR A 164 -3.35 14.95 -1.64
N TYR A 165 -3.29 15.48 -2.86
CA TYR A 165 -2.11 16.20 -3.33
C TYR A 165 -2.01 17.58 -2.68
N ALA A 166 -0.97 17.79 -1.89
CA ALA A 166 -0.76 18.99 -1.09
C ALA A 166 0.18 20.02 -1.76
N GLY A 167 0.64 19.76 -2.99
CA GLY A 167 1.50 20.67 -3.75
C GLY A 167 2.95 20.19 -3.84
N ARG A 168 3.84 21.13 -4.16
CA ARG A 168 5.29 20.87 -4.28
C ARG A 168 6.05 21.62 -3.22
N GLU A 169 7.06 20.97 -2.65
CA GLU A 169 7.99 21.60 -1.71
C GLU A 169 9.39 20.99 -1.84
N SER A 170 10.39 21.68 -1.31
CA SER A 170 11.71 21.09 -1.14
C SER A 170 11.69 20.17 0.07
N VAL A 171 12.23 18.97 -0.06
CA VAL A 171 12.31 17.99 1.04
C VAL A 171 13.71 17.43 1.15
N THR A 172 14.22 17.36 2.38
CA THR A 172 15.48 16.70 2.68
C THR A 172 15.20 15.27 3.15
N ALA A 173 15.86 14.30 2.53
CA ALA A 173 15.83 12.90 2.88
C ALA A 173 17.27 12.38 3.02
N GLY A 174 17.66 12.02 4.24
CA GLY A 174 19.04 11.73 4.59
C GLY A 174 19.91 12.97 4.43
N SER A 175 21.00 12.85 3.66
CA SER A 175 21.88 13.96 3.31
C SER A 175 21.49 14.69 2.02
N THR A 176 20.46 14.22 1.31
CA THR A 176 20.08 14.76 -0.01
C THR A 176 18.84 15.64 0.10
N THR A 177 18.87 16.81 -0.53
CA THR A 177 17.70 17.68 -0.66
C THR A 177 17.15 17.61 -2.08
N TYR A 178 15.87 17.26 -2.19
CA TYR A 178 15.14 17.19 -3.44
C TYR A 178 14.24 18.43 -3.57
N GLY A 179 14.52 19.27 -4.57
CA GLY A 179 13.67 20.41 -4.89
C GLY A 179 12.38 19.97 -5.59
N GLN A 180 11.27 20.70 -5.35
CA GLN A 180 10.00 20.52 -6.07
C GLN A 180 9.39 19.11 -5.93
N ALA A 181 9.64 18.42 -4.81
CA ALA A 181 9.03 17.13 -4.52
C ALA A 181 7.52 17.28 -4.32
N CYS A 182 6.73 16.38 -4.93
CA CYS A 182 5.28 16.33 -4.75
C CYS A 182 4.95 15.80 -3.36
N ARG A 183 4.15 16.54 -2.60
CA ARG A 183 3.65 16.16 -1.28
C ARG A 183 2.28 15.47 -1.40
N MET A 184 2.28 14.17 -1.14
CA MET A 184 1.19 13.21 -0.93
C MET A 184 0.63 13.13 0.49
N ASN A 185 -0.52 13.70 0.86
CA ASN A 185 -1.14 13.32 2.14
C ASN A 185 -2.01 12.07 1.95
N LEU A 186 -1.91 11.11 2.86
CA LEU A 186 -2.68 9.87 2.86
C LEU A 186 -3.36 9.70 4.21
N SER A 187 -4.66 9.41 4.20
CA SER A 187 -5.37 8.89 5.37
C SER A 187 -5.82 7.47 5.09
N VAL A 188 -5.63 6.58 6.06
CA VAL A 188 -6.06 5.19 5.98
C VAL A 188 -7.12 4.94 7.05
N ARG A 189 -8.26 4.43 6.62
CA ARG A 189 -9.32 3.89 7.49
C ARG A 189 -9.48 2.42 7.16
N ARG A 190 -9.97 1.63 8.11
CA ARG A 190 -10.31 0.23 7.85
C ARG A 190 -11.60 -0.16 8.52
N THR A 191 -12.22 -1.22 8.02
CA THR A 191 -13.30 -1.92 8.70
C THR A 191 -12.88 -3.36 8.96
N ASN A 192 -13.18 -3.89 10.14
CA ASN A 192 -13.08 -5.33 10.38
C ASN A 192 -14.30 -5.99 9.74
N PHE A 193 -14.06 -6.70 8.64
CA PHE A 193 -15.11 -7.29 7.84
C PHE A 193 -15.63 -8.60 8.44
N ASN A 194 -15.05 -9.09 9.54
CA ASN A 194 -15.48 -10.33 10.21
C ASN A 194 -16.35 -10.10 11.46
N ALA A 195 -16.65 -8.86 11.84
CA ALA A 195 -17.47 -8.55 13.00
C ALA A 195 -18.62 -7.61 12.60
N LEU A 196 -19.86 -8.04 12.80
CA LEU A 196 -20.97 -7.10 12.93
C LEU A 196 -21.00 -6.61 14.40
N PRO A 197 -21.21 -5.30 14.63
CA PRO A 197 -21.54 -4.27 13.64
C PRO A 197 -20.33 -3.80 12.82
N PHE A 198 -20.58 -3.36 11.57
CA PHE A 198 -19.59 -2.78 10.67
C PHE A 198 -18.98 -1.51 11.31
N SER A 199 -17.84 -1.67 11.98
CA SER A 199 -17.10 -0.60 12.62
C SER A 199 -16.03 -0.08 11.68
N ILE A 200 -15.93 1.25 11.57
CA ILE A 200 -14.86 1.89 10.80
C ILE A 200 -13.89 2.53 11.77
N GLU A 201 -12.64 2.09 11.71
CA GLU A 201 -11.53 2.57 12.51
C GLU A 201 -10.69 3.51 11.65
N ALA A 202 -10.41 4.70 12.15
CA ALA A 202 -9.32 5.50 11.62
C ALA A 202 -8.01 4.80 11.98
N LEU A 203 -7.26 4.40 10.97
CA LEU A 203 -5.99 3.72 11.19
C LEU A 203 -4.93 4.80 11.42
N ARG A 204 -4.53 5.53 10.38
CA ARG A 204 -3.34 6.40 10.42
C ARG A 204 -3.39 7.48 9.35
N ASN A 205 -2.55 8.50 9.52
CA ASN A 205 -2.23 9.47 8.49
C ASN A 205 -0.74 9.39 8.13
N ALA A 206 -0.44 9.58 6.84
CA ALA A 206 0.90 9.63 6.32
C ALA A 206 1.06 10.83 5.37
N THR A 207 2.29 11.31 5.25
CA THR A 207 2.72 12.21 4.19
C THR A 207 3.82 11.50 3.39
N LEU A 208 3.69 11.52 2.07
CA LEU A 208 4.58 10.90 1.12
C LEU A 208 5.21 12.02 0.27
N TRP A 209 6.51 11.96 0.02
CA TRP A 209 7.17 12.90 -0.89
C TRP A 209 7.73 12.17 -2.08
N PHE A 210 7.38 12.64 -3.28
CA PHE A 210 7.85 12.10 -4.54
C PHE A 210 8.72 13.13 -5.27
N ALA A 211 10.02 12.88 -5.36
CA ALA A 211 10.93 13.73 -6.12
C ALA A 211 10.84 13.44 -7.63
N PRO A 212 10.95 14.47 -8.49
CA PRO A 212 11.02 14.28 -9.94
C PRO A 212 12.14 13.31 -10.33
N ASN A 213 11.87 12.40 -11.29
CA ASN A 213 12.82 11.40 -11.80
C ASN A 213 13.39 10.39 -10.78
N VAL A 214 12.95 10.44 -9.52
CA VAL A 214 13.37 9.52 -8.45
C VAL A 214 12.14 8.77 -7.89
N GLY A 215 11.00 9.45 -7.79
CA GLY A 215 9.78 8.94 -7.17
C GLY A 215 9.81 9.11 -5.65
N LEU A 216 9.18 8.21 -4.89
CA LEU A 216 9.09 8.31 -3.43
C LEU A 216 10.48 8.45 -2.77
N VAL A 217 10.71 9.53 -2.01
CA VAL A 217 11.98 9.89 -1.34
C VAL A 217 11.85 10.14 0.16
N LYS A 218 10.63 10.33 0.68
CA LYS A 218 10.37 10.47 2.11
C LYS A 218 8.96 10.01 2.43
N VAL A 219 8.78 9.46 3.64
CA VAL A 219 7.48 9.19 4.25
C VAL A 219 7.50 9.79 5.65
N SER A 220 6.41 10.40 6.09
CA SER A 220 6.23 10.94 7.45
C SER A 220 4.90 10.46 7.99
N MET A 221 4.88 9.95 9.21
CA MET A 221 3.67 9.41 9.82
C MET A 221 3.62 9.75 11.29
N ASP A 222 2.52 10.33 11.75
CA ASP A 222 2.32 10.73 13.14
C ASP A 222 3.51 11.53 13.73
N GLY A 223 4.22 12.30 12.89
CA GLY A 223 5.40 13.08 13.27
C GLY A 223 6.74 12.35 13.20
N LEU A 224 6.77 11.06 12.85
CA LEU A 224 7.98 10.29 12.59
C LEU A 224 8.36 10.40 11.11
N ASP A 225 9.50 11.05 10.85
CA ASP A 225 10.05 11.23 9.51
C ASP A 225 11.00 10.09 9.13
N ALA A 226 10.71 9.42 8.02
CA ALA A 226 11.54 8.39 7.42
C ALA A 226 12.05 8.84 6.04
N ALA A 227 13.37 9.01 5.93
CA ALA A 227 14.03 9.30 4.68
C ALA A 227 14.21 8.03 3.83
N ILE A 228 13.88 8.10 2.55
CA ILE A 228 14.19 7.05 1.58
C ILE A 228 15.44 7.50 0.84
N VAL A 229 16.59 7.09 1.37
CA VAL A 229 17.90 7.38 0.77
C VAL A 229 18.23 6.24 -0.19
N PRO A 230 18.55 6.49 -1.46
CA PRO A 230 19.08 5.45 -2.33
C PRO A 230 20.39 4.90 -1.73
N ALA A 231 20.52 3.58 -1.59
CA ALA A 231 21.81 2.97 -1.24
C ALA A 231 22.91 3.52 -2.16
N ALA A 232 24.02 3.95 -1.55
CA ALA A 232 25.22 4.33 -2.27
C ALA A 232 25.60 3.19 -3.23
N ASN A 233 25.96 3.54 -4.46
CA ASN A 233 26.46 2.57 -5.45
C ASN A 233 27.65 1.80 -4.88
#